data_AF-A0A1V6AUJ1-F1
#
_entry.id   AF-A0A1V6AUJ1-F1
#
_cell.length_a   1.000
_cell.length_b   1.000
_cell.length_c   1.000
_cell.angle_alpha   90.00
_cell.angle_beta   90.00
_cell.angle_gamma   90.00
#
_symmetry.space_group_name_H-M   'P 1'
#
loop_
_entity.id
_entity.type
_entity.pdbx_description
1 polymer ?
#
loop_
_entity_poly.entity_id
_entity_poly.type
_entity_poly.pdbx_seq_one_letter_code
_entity_poly.pdbx_strand_id
1 'polypeptide(L)'
;MLRLSSLRRTEKVRLIPQTSHALPMAFLQSLENLVVKKGLIMKKHREDHNREAGFTLIELMVVIVILGLLAGIILPRFMGESDKAKQQTAKMQIVGIETALKMYKLDNGSYPTTEQGLKALVEAPTSGKLPKNWRKGGYLEKGKVPKDPWKNEFVYVCPGSHGDFDITSYGADGEPGGEDFDKDINNWEIE
;
A
#
# COMPACT_ATOMS: atom_id res chain seq x y z
N MET A 1 -49.23 15.81 -36.22
CA MET A 1 -50.02 17.04 -36.46
C MET A 1 -51.26 16.98 -35.56
N LEU A 2 -51.30 17.80 -34.49
CA LEU A 2 -52.47 18.17 -33.66
C LEU A 2 -53.13 17.02 -32.83
N ARG A 3 -53.73 17.20 -31.64
CA ARG A 3 -54.13 18.38 -30.86
C ARG A 3 -54.46 17.95 -29.41
N LEU A 4 -54.12 18.82 -28.45
CA LEU A 4 -54.66 18.87 -27.08
C LEU A 4 -56.14 19.31 -27.05
N SER A 5 -56.90 18.85 -26.05
CA SER A 5 -57.98 19.60 -25.35
C SER A 5 -58.68 18.67 -24.33
N SER A 6 -58.51 18.83 -23.02
CA SER A 6 -59.29 19.72 -22.14
C SER A 6 -60.80 19.48 -22.21
N LEU A 7 -61.44 19.10 -21.08
CA LEU A 7 -62.48 19.91 -20.46
C LEU A 7 -62.93 19.38 -19.08
N ARG A 8 -62.96 20.33 -18.14
CA ARG A 8 -63.54 20.30 -16.81
C ARG A 8 -65.05 20.12 -16.87
N ARG A 9 -65.65 19.47 -15.85
CA ARG A 9 -67.07 19.63 -15.54
C ARG A 9 -67.28 19.77 -14.02
N THR A 10 -67.99 20.84 -13.70
CA THR A 10 -68.44 21.37 -12.41
C THR A 10 -69.68 20.65 -11.88
N GLU A 11 -69.83 20.50 -10.56
CA GLU A 11 -71.12 20.55 -9.81
C GLU A 11 -70.83 20.59 -8.30
N LYS A 12 -71.05 21.72 -7.62
CA LYS A 12 -72.29 22.21 -6.96
C LYS A 12 -72.44 21.69 -5.52
N VAL A 13 -71.98 22.52 -4.58
CA VAL A 13 -72.03 22.33 -3.12
C VAL A 13 -73.46 22.54 -2.61
N ARG A 14 -73.98 21.60 -1.81
CA ARG A 14 -75.25 21.70 -1.07
C ARG A 14 -74.93 21.73 0.43
N LEU A 15 -75.33 22.79 1.12
CA LEU A 15 -75.19 22.98 2.57
C LEU A 15 -76.27 22.20 3.33
N ILE A 16 -75.90 21.56 4.44
CA ILE A 16 -76.77 20.90 5.43
C ILE A 16 -76.33 21.42 6.82
N PRO A 17 -77.27 21.71 7.76
CA PRO A 17 -77.04 22.63 8.87
C PRO A 17 -76.29 22.01 10.05
N GLN A 18 -75.53 22.85 10.77
CA GLN A 18 -74.94 22.51 12.08
C GLN A 18 -76.04 22.39 13.13
N THR A 19 -76.16 21.21 13.73
CA THR A 19 -76.78 21.03 15.06
C THR A 19 -75.66 20.86 16.08
N SER A 20 -75.33 21.94 16.81
CA SER A 20 -74.40 21.90 17.95
C SER A 20 -75.06 21.21 19.14
N HIS A 21 -74.92 19.89 19.23
CA HIS A 21 -75.17 19.16 20.47
C HIS A 21 -73.98 19.36 21.42
N ALA A 22 -74.13 20.27 22.39
CA ALA A 22 -73.21 20.35 23.52
C ALA A 22 -73.26 19.05 24.33
N LEU A 23 -72.10 18.46 24.62
CA LEU A 23 -72.00 17.22 25.39
C LEU A 23 -72.50 17.45 26.83
N PRO A 24 -73.27 16.52 27.42
CA PRO A 24 -73.75 16.66 28.79
C PRO A 24 -72.57 16.73 29.77
N MET A 25 -72.59 17.69 30.70
CA MET A 25 -71.51 17.93 31.68
C MET A 25 -71.10 16.68 32.48
N ALA A 26 -72.03 15.75 32.70
CA ALA A 26 -71.73 14.46 33.35
C ALA A 26 -70.71 13.61 32.56
N PHE A 27 -70.70 13.73 31.23
CA PHE A 27 -69.71 13.07 30.37
C PHE A 27 -68.33 13.70 30.52
N LEU A 28 -68.25 15.03 30.63
CA LEU A 28 -66.99 15.76 30.85
C LEU A 28 -66.40 15.43 32.24
N GLN A 29 -67.23 15.35 33.28
CA GLN A 29 -66.79 14.93 34.62
C GLN A 29 -66.24 13.49 34.63
N SER A 30 -66.86 12.59 33.84
CA SER A 30 -66.38 11.21 33.70
C SER A 30 -65.03 11.13 33.00
N LEU A 31 -64.75 12.03 32.06
CA LEU A 31 -63.46 12.12 31.39
C LEU A 31 -62.38 12.69 32.32
N GLU A 32 -62.69 13.69 33.14
CA GLU A 32 -61.74 14.19 34.15
C GLU A 32 -61.35 13.09 35.15
N ASN A 33 -62.31 12.33 35.66
CA ASN A 33 -62.04 11.22 36.56
C ASN A 33 -61.21 10.11 35.89
N LEU A 34 -61.38 9.89 34.58
CA LEU A 34 -60.57 8.94 33.80
C LEU A 34 -59.12 9.43 33.61
N VAL A 35 -58.93 10.74 33.40
CA VAL A 35 -57.61 11.37 33.28
C VAL A 35 -56.86 11.33 34.61
N VAL A 36 -57.52 11.67 35.73
CA VAL A 36 -56.93 11.61 37.07
C VAL A 36 -56.54 10.18 37.46
N LYS A 37 -57.38 9.18 37.16
CA LYS A 37 -57.11 7.77 37.46
C LYS A 37 -55.94 7.19 36.64
N LYS A 38 -55.68 7.74 35.44
CA LYS A 38 -54.48 7.41 34.63
C LYS A 38 -53.21 8.10 35.14
N GLY A 39 -53.32 9.32 35.67
CA GLY A 39 -52.19 10.02 36.31
C GLY A 39 -51.64 9.33 37.56
N LEU A 40 -52.48 8.53 38.25
CA LEU A 40 -52.11 7.78 39.46
C LEU A 40 -51.46 6.41 39.17
N ILE A 41 -51.32 6.00 37.91
CA ILE A 41 -50.63 4.76 37.49
C ILE A 41 -49.44 5.12 36.58
N MET A 42 -48.59 6.06 37.00
CA MET A 42 -47.23 6.13 36.48
C MET A 42 -46.39 5.08 37.20
N LYS A 43 -46.29 3.92 36.55
CA LYS A 43 -45.49 2.77 36.93
C LYS A 43 -44.03 3.23 37.03
N LYS A 44 -43.50 3.25 38.25
CA LYS A 44 -42.08 3.46 38.60
C LYS A 44 -41.18 2.72 37.61
N HIS A 45 -40.48 3.45 36.75
CA HIS A 45 -39.35 2.92 36.01
C HIS A 45 -38.35 2.41 37.05
N ARG A 46 -38.19 1.09 37.15
CA ARG A 46 -37.01 0.53 37.83
C ARG A 46 -35.85 0.87 36.91
N GLU A 47 -35.02 1.82 37.34
CA GLU A 47 -33.68 1.95 36.80
C GLU A 47 -32.95 0.65 37.13
N ASP A 48 -32.80 -0.21 36.13
CA ASP A 48 -31.82 -1.29 36.19
C ASP A 48 -30.46 -0.61 36.33
N HIS A 49 -29.99 -0.52 37.58
CA HIS A 49 -28.62 -0.18 37.91
C HIS A 49 -27.76 -1.30 37.34
N ASN A 50 -27.43 -1.19 36.05
CA ASN A 50 -26.36 -1.94 35.45
C ASN A 50 -25.13 -1.57 36.27
N ARG A 51 -24.72 -2.48 37.15
CA ARG A 51 -23.52 -2.29 37.97
C ARG A 51 -22.37 -2.26 36.98
N GLU A 52 -21.94 -1.06 36.61
CA GLU A 52 -20.69 -0.86 35.89
C GLU A 52 -19.59 -1.45 36.77
N ALA A 53 -19.15 -2.65 36.42
CA ALA A 53 -18.02 -3.29 37.06
C ALA A 53 -16.78 -2.49 36.63
N GLY A 54 -16.28 -1.65 37.53
CA GLY A 54 -15.04 -0.91 37.31
C GLY A 54 -13.85 -1.87 37.20
N PHE A 55 -12.94 -1.57 36.27
CA PHE A 55 -11.66 -2.28 36.14
C PHE A 55 -10.87 -2.20 37.46
N THR A 56 -10.26 -3.32 37.85
CA THR A 56 -9.41 -3.34 39.05
C THR A 56 -7.99 -2.90 38.71
N LEU A 57 -7.29 -2.29 39.67
CA LEU A 57 -5.87 -1.95 39.50
C LEU A 57 -5.02 -3.18 39.20
N ILE A 58 -5.33 -4.31 39.84
CA ILE A 58 -4.60 -5.57 39.64
C ILE A 58 -4.74 -6.11 38.21
N GLU A 59 -5.91 -5.96 37.59
CA GLU A 59 -6.15 -6.36 36.20
C GLU A 59 -5.27 -5.55 35.23
N LEU A 60 -5.19 -4.23 35.43
CA LEU A 60 -4.28 -3.40 34.64
C LEU A 60 -2.81 -3.74 34.89
N MET A 61 -2.42 -4.04 36.14
CA MET A 61 -1.06 -4.45 36.49
C MET A 61 -0.64 -5.74 35.77
N VAL A 62 -1.52 -6.74 35.73
CA VAL A 62 -1.22 -8.00 35.02
C VAL A 62 -1.06 -7.75 33.51
N VAL A 63 -1.90 -6.91 32.92
CA VAL A 63 -1.82 -6.57 31.49
C VAL A 63 -0.49 -5.89 31.14
N ILE A 64 -0.05 -4.88 31.91
CA ILE A 64 1.23 -4.21 31.63
C ILE A 64 2.44 -5.12 31.85
N VAL A 65 2.36 -6.07 32.79
CA VAL A 65 3.40 -7.08 33.00
C VAL A 65 3.50 -8.01 31.79
N ILE A 66 2.37 -8.53 31.30
CA ILE A 66 2.35 -9.38 30.10
C ILE A 66 2.86 -8.60 28.88
N LEU A 67 2.45 -7.34 28.71
CA LEU A 67 2.95 -6.48 27.64
C LEU A 67 4.46 -6.22 27.74
N GLY A 68 4.99 -5.99 28.95
CA GLY A 68 6.43 -5.81 29.19
C GLY A 68 7.25 -7.06 28.89
N LEU A 69 6.73 -8.24 29.23
CA LEU A 69 7.36 -9.52 28.90
C LEU A 69 7.35 -9.80 27.39
N LEU A 70 6.22 -9.56 26.71
CA LEU A 70 6.10 -9.77 25.27
C LEU A 70 6.95 -8.77 24.47
N ALA A 71 7.02 -7.50 24.91
CA ALA A 71 7.82 -6.47 24.26
C ALA A 71 9.31 -6.84 24.18
N GLY A 72 9.84 -7.57 25.17
CA GLY A 72 11.23 -8.03 25.18
C GLY A 72 11.57 -9.13 24.16
N ILE A 73 10.57 -9.88 23.68
CA ILE A 73 10.79 -11.09 22.86
C ILE A 73 10.68 -10.82 21.35
N ILE A 74 9.90 -9.82 20.94
CA ILE A 74 9.52 -9.63 19.53
C ILE A 74 10.64 -9.05 18.66
N LEU A 75 11.76 -8.61 19.23
CA LEU A 75 12.78 -7.85 18.50
C LEU A 75 13.67 -8.63 17.51
N PRO A 76 14.31 -9.77 17.85
CA PRO A 76 15.57 -10.04 17.16
C PRO A 76 15.49 -11.20 16.16
N ARG A 77 14.73 -11.10 15.04
CA ARG A 77 14.81 -12.15 13.97
C ARG A 77 14.59 -11.73 12.50
N PHE A 78 14.71 -10.46 12.12
CA PHE A 78 14.44 -10.06 10.71
C PHE A 78 15.62 -9.49 9.91
N MET A 79 16.80 -9.31 10.51
CA MET A 79 17.88 -8.59 9.82
C MET A 79 18.77 -9.48 8.93
N GLY A 80 19.13 -10.70 9.32
CA GLY A 80 20.15 -11.48 8.60
C GLY A 80 19.72 -12.29 7.36
N GLU A 81 18.46 -12.75 7.26
CA GLU A 81 17.98 -13.50 6.08
C GLU A 81 17.78 -12.61 4.85
N SER A 82 17.45 -11.34 5.09
CA SER A 82 17.27 -10.34 4.04
C SER A 82 18.58 -10.10 3.28
N ASP A 83 19.70 -10.01 3.98
CA ASP A 83 20.97 -9.62 3.35
C ASP A 83 21.58 -10.74 2.50
N LYS A 84 21.43 -12.01 2.89
CA LYS A 84 21.80 -13.14 2.02
C LYS A 84 20.97 -13.16 0.74
N ALA A 85 19.66 -12.90 0.84
CA ALA A 85 18.78 -12.83 -0.31
C ALA A 85 19.13 -11.65 -1.23
N LYS A 86 19.55 -10.51 -0.66
CA LYS A 86 20.10 -9.38 -1.41
C LYS A 86 21.36 -9.78 -2.17
N GLN A 87 22.37 -10.36 -1.51
CA GLN A 87 23.58 -10.81 -2.19
C GLN A 87 23.30 -11.75 -3.36
N GLN A 88 22.40 -12.72 -3.19
CA GLN A 88 21.97 -13.61 -4.28
C GLN A 88 21.27 -12.85 -5.40
N THR A 89 20.43 -11.87 -5.07
CA THR A 89 19.78 -11.00 -6.07
C THR A 89 20.80 -10.19 -6.87
N ALA A 90 21.81 -9.62 -6.21
CA ALA A 90 22.89 -8.88 -6.87
C ALA A 90 23.65 -9.79 -7.86
N LYS A 91 23.99 -11.02 -7.44
CA LYS A 91 24.63 -12.01 -8.33
C LYS A 91 23.79 -12.31 -9.57
N MET A 92 22.50 -12.57 -9.40
CA MET A 92 21.58 -12.81 -10.53
C MET A 92 21.47 -11.58 -11.46
N GLN A 93 21.45 -10.37 -10.90
CA GLN A 93 21.44 -9.14 -11.68
C GLN A 93 22.72 -8.98 -12.50
N ILE A 94 23.89 -9.26 -11.91
CA ILE A 94 25.18 -9.24 -12.61
C ILE A 94 25.15 -10.20 -13.80
N VAL A 95 24.74 -11.46 -13.61
CA VAL A 95 24.61 -12.45 -14.70
C VAL A 95 23.66 -11.97 -15.81
N GLY A 96 22.55 -11.33 -15.44
CA GLY A 96 21.63 -10.72 -16.40
C GLY A 96 22.29 -9.59 -17.21
N ILE A 97 23.06 -8.71 -16.55
CA ILE A 97 23.81 -7.64 -17.21
C ILE A 97 24.90 -8.21 -18.12
N GLU A 98 25.64 -9.24 -17.68
CA GLU A 98 26.64 -9.91 -18.50
C GLU A 98 26.05 -10.46 -19.80
N THR A 99 24.88 -11.08 -19.69
CA THR A 99 24.15 -11.63 -20.85
C THR A 99 23.80 -10.51 -21.83
N ALA A 100 23.32 -9.37 -21.34
CA ALA A 100 23.03 -8.20 -22.16
C ALA A 100 24.30 -7.62 -22.81
N LEU A 101 25.42 -7.55 -22.09
CA LEU A 101 26.72 -7.13 -22.63
C LEU A 101 27.22 -8.07 -23.73
N LYS A 102 27.10 -9.38 -23.54
CA LYS A 102 27.47 -10.39 -24.54
C LYS A 102 26.64 -10.22 -25.81
N MET A 103 25.34 -9.96 -25.69
CA MET A 103 24.47 -9.64 -26.83
C MET A 103 24.87 -8.33 -27.52
N TYR A 104 25.21 -7.29 -26.75
CA TYR A 104 25.72 -6.04 -27.29
C TYR A 104 26.99 -6.26 -28.12
N LYS A 105 27.95 -7.05 -27.62
CA LYS A 105 29.18 -7.39 -28.35
C LYS A 105 28.90 -8.21 -29.59
N LEU A 106 27.92 -9.13 -29.56
CA LEU A 106 27.52 -9.91 -30.73
C LEU A 106 26.99 -9.01 -31.85
N ASP A 107 26.16 -8.03 -31.50
CA ASP A 107 25.56 -7.12 -32.48
C ASP A 107 26.56 -6.04 -32.97
N ASN A 108 27.47 -5.56 -32.12
CA ASN A 108 28.32 -4.39 -32.40
C ASN A 108 29.82 -4.69 -32.55
N GLY A 109 30.25 -5.90 -32.25
CA GLY A 109 31.64 -6.36 -32.32
C GLY A 109 32.53 -5.93 -31.15
N SER A 110 32.04 -5.12 -30.20
CA SER A 110 32.77 -4.74 -28.99
C SER A 110 31.81 -4.42 -27.84
N TYR A 111 32.28 -4.52 -26.60
CA TYR A 111 31.54 -4.06 -25.43
C TYR A 111 31.46 -2.52 -25.39
N PRO A 112 30.48 -1.95 -24.65
CA PRO A 112 30.46 -0.52 -24.34
C PRO A 112 31.72 -0.10 -23.59
N THR A 113 32.20 1.12 -23.82
CA THR A 113 33.32 1.67 -23.03
C THR A 113 32.87 2.03 -21.61
N THR A 114 33.80 2.19 -20.67
CA THR A 114 33.49 2.67 -19.31
C THR A 114 32.72 3.99 -19.32
N GLU A 115 33.07 4.92 -20.22
CA GLU A 115 32.38 6.21 -20.37
C GLU A 115 30.92 6.07 -20.84
N GLN A 116 30.65 5.11 -21.73
CA GLN A 116 29.30 4.79 -22.17
C GLN A 116 28.52 4.07 -21.06
N GLY A 117 29.23 3.22 -20.30
CA GLY A 117 28.71 2.48 -19.16
C GLY A 117 27.60 1.50 -19.50
N LEU A 118 26.88 1.03 -18.47
CA LEU A 118 25.73 0.16 -18.64
C LEU A 118 24.53 0.85 -19.30
N LYS A 119 24.51 2.19 -19.38
CA LYS A 119 23.46 2.95 -20.08
C LYS A 119 23.41 2.62 -21.56
N ALA A 120 24.52 2.23 -22.18
CA ALA A 120 24.57 1.78 -23.57
C ALA A 120 23.74 0.53 -23.85
N LEU A 121 23.37 -0.22 -22.81
CA LEU A 121 22.48 -1.39 -22.91
C LEU A 121 21.01 -0.98 -23.03
N VAL A 122 20.66 0.26 -22.71
CA VAL A 122 19.27 0.75 -22.71
C VAL A 122 19.06 1.76 -23.83
N GLU A 123 20.00 2.66 -24.00
CA GLU A 123 19.95 3.74 -24.98
C GLU A 123 21.16 3.64 -25.92
N ALA A 124 20.96 4.05 -27.17
CA ALA A 124 22.07 4.10 -28.11
C ALA A 124 23.08 5.16 -27.66
N PRO A 125 24.36 4.80 -27.41
CA PRO A 125 25.35 5.77 -26.99
C PRO A 125 25.62 6.79 -28.10
N THR A 126 25.76 8.05 -27.72
CA THR A 126 25.99 9.19 -28.64
C THR A 126 27.44 9.66 -28.67
N SER A 127 28.27 9.16 -27.76
CA SER A 127 29.67 9.51 -27.59
C SER A 127 30.58 8.28 -27.63
N GLY A 128 31.85 8.50 -27.96
CA GLY A 128 32.86 7.43 -28.08
C GLY A 128 32.70 6.61 -29.36
N LYS A 129 33.04 5.31 -29.28
CA LYS A 129 32.90 4.38 -30.40
C LYS A 129 31.42 4.04 -30.60
N LEU A 130 30.83 4.59 -31.67
CA LEU A 130 29.42 4.37 -31.98
C LEU A 130 29.15 2.93 -32.42
N PRO A 131 28.13 2.26 -31.86
CA PRO A 131 27.71 0.93 -32.28
C PRO A 131 27.13 0.96 -33.69
N LYS A 132 27.52 -0.02 -34.51
CA LYS A 132 27.07 -0.11 -35.91
C LYS A 132 25.66 -0.68 -36.04
N ASN A 133 25.25 -1.59 -35.16
CA ASN A 133 23.99 -2.33 -35.27
C ASN A 133 23.29 -2.39 -33.91
N TRP A 134 23.15 -1.24 -33.26
CA TRP A 134 22.48 -1.17 -31.95
C TRP A 134 21.02 -1.59 -32.08
N ARG A 135 20.60 -2.59 -31.30
CA ARG A 135 19.23 -3.12 -31.31
C ARG A 135 18.23 -2.08 -30.81
N LYS A 136 17.24 -1.73 -31.65
CA LYS A 136 16.10 -0.89 -31.26
C LYS A 136 15.36 -1.52 -30.07
N GLY A 137 15.31 -0.80 -28.95
CA GLY A 137 14.73 -1.26 -27.68
C GLY A 137 15.75 -1.69 -26.62
N GLY A 138 17.05 -1.70 -26.93
CA GLY A 138 18.12 -2.06 -26.01
C GLY A 138 18.29 -3.56 -25.81
N TYR A 139 19.13 -3.90 -24.84
CA TYR A 139 19.57 -5.27 -24.50
C TYR A 139 19.06 -5.72 -23.12
N LEU A 140 18.44 -4.83 -22.34
CA LEU A 140 17.85 -5.15 -21.04
C LEU A 140 16.33 -5.20 -21.15
N GLU A 141 15.70 -6.28 -20.66
CA GLU A 141 14.26 -6.54 -20.80
C GLU A 141 13.36 -5.43 -20.25
N LYS A 142 13.81 -4.74 -19.19
CA LYS A 142 13.02 -3.70 -18.52
C LYS A 142 13.32 -2.28 -19.02
N GLY A 143 14.13 -2.14 -20.07
CA GLY A 143 14.50 -0.83 -20.62
C GLY A 143 15.12 0.12 -19.59
N LYS A 144 15.76 -0.44 -18.56
CA LYS A 144 16.47 0.31 -17.52
C LYS A 144 17.58 -0.54 -16.95
N VAL A 145 18.67 0.10 -16.55
CA VAL A 145 19.74 -0.56 -15.80
C VAL A 145 19.18 -0.89 -14.40
N PRO A 146 19.17 -2.16 -13.98
CA PRO A 146 18.76 -2.49 -12.63
C PRO A 146 19.73 -1.88 -11.63
N LYS A 147 19.19 -1.39 -10.52
CA LYS A 147 19.99 -1.06 -9.34
C LYS A 147 20.25 -2.32 -8.56
N ASP A 148 21.35 -2.32 -7.81
CA ASP A 148 21.62 -3.41 -6.88
C ASP A 148 20.56 -3.44 -5.75
N PRO A 149 20.54 -4.49 -4.92
CA PRO A 149 19.57 -4.65 -3.84
C PRO A 149 19.61 -3.56 -2.76
N TRP A 150 20.73 -2.84 -2.65
CA TRP A 150 20.95 -1.72 -1.74
C TRP A 150 20.66 -0.36 -2.40
N LYS A 151 20.17 -0.38 -3.65
CA LYS A 151 19.78 0.77 -4.48
C LYS A 151 20.97 1.59 -5.03
N ASN A 152 22.17 1.03 -4.99
CA ASN A 152 23.35 1.57 -5.62
C ASN A 152 23.41 1.18 -7.11
N GLU A 153 24.23 1.89 -7.88
CA GLU A 153 24.49 1.56 -9.28
C GLU A 153 25.63 0.54 -9.36
N PHE A 154 25.53 -0.41 -10.30
CA PHE A 154 26.65 -1.31 -10.58
C PHE A 154 27.80 -0.54 -11.22
N VAL A 155 29.01 -0.81 -10.75
CA VAL A 155 30.24 -0.30 -11.33
C VAL A 155 30.61 -1.19 -12.49
N TYR A 156 30.83 -0.58 -13.66
CA TYR A 156 31.22 -1.27 -14.88
C TYR A 156 32.52 -0.68 -15.42
N VAL A 157 33.50 -1.53 -15.70
CA VAL A 157 34.80 -1.14 -16.24
C VAL A 157 35.12 -1.97 -17.48
N CYS A 158 35.48 -1.29 -18.57
CA CYS A 158 35.90 -1.93 -19.82
C CYS A 158 37.05 -1.12 -20.48
N PRO A 159 38.22 -1.74 -20.75
CA PRO A 159 38.55 -3.15 -20.49
C PRO A 159 38.62 -3.48 -19.00
N GLY A 160 38.16 -4.67 -18.62
CA GLY A 160 38.24 -5.17 -17.25
C GLY A 160 39.67 -5.53 -16.83
N SER A 161 39.93 -5.58 -15.53
CA SER A 161 41.19 -6.09 -14.97
C SER A 161 41.21 -7.62 -14.88
N HIS A 162 40.03 -8.26 -14.77
CA HIS A 162 39.89 -9.70 -14.61
C HIS A 162 39.33 -10.41 -15.85
N GLY A 163 39.04 -9.66 -16.92
CA GLY A 163 38.52 -10.20 -18.16
C GLY A 163 38.24 -9.11 -19.19
N ASP A 164 37.33 -9.39 -20.12
CA ASP A 164 36.91 -8.41 -21.12
C ASP A 164 36.27 -7.16 -20.49
N PHE A 165 35.52 -7.37 -19.39
CA PHE A 165 34.89 -6.33 -18.60
C PHE A 165 34.72 -6.81 -17.15
N ASP A 166 34.63 -5.84 -16.24
CA ASP A 166 34.44 -6.05 -14.82
C ASP A 166 33.11 -5.40 -14.38
N ILE A 167 32.31 -6.12 -13.59
CA ILE A 167 31.08 -5.61 -12.95
C ILE A 167 31.16 -5.86 -11.45
N THR A 168 30.96 -4.80 -10.67
CA THR A 168 31.00 -4.85 -9.20
C THR A 168 29.78 -4.18 -8.59
N SER A 169 29.23 -4.77 -7.53
CA SER A 169 28.34 -4.12 -6.56
C SER A 169 29.05 -4.08 -5.21
N TYR A 170 29.11 -2.90 -4.61
CA TYR A 170 29.80 -2.64 -3.35
C TYR A 170 29.02 -3.08 -2.10
N GLY A 171 28.22 -4.15 -2.19
CA GLY A 171 27.49 -4.67 -1.04
C GLY A 171 26.59 -3.66 -0.31
N ALA A 172 26.45 -3.84 0.99
CA ALA A 172 25.53 -3.07 1.83
C ALA A 172 26.05 -1.69 2.27
N ASP A 173 27.37 -1.53 2.37
CA ASP A 173 28.04 -0.27 2.73
C ASP A 173 28.16 0.68 1.53
N GLY A 174 28.18 0.15 0.30
CA GLY A 174 28.32 0.94 -0.91
C GLY A 174 29.75 1.44 -1.15
N GLU A 175 30.72 0.89 -0.43
CA GLU A 175 32.15 1.23 -0.54
C GLU A 175 32.97 0.03 -1.02
N PRO A 176 34.09 0.25 -1.72
CA PRO A 176 34.93 -0.86 -2.18
C PRO A 176 35.53 -1.63 -0.99
N GLY A 177 35.35 -2.94 -0.99
CA GLY A 177 35.90 -3.87 0.00
C GLY A 177 34.80 -4.54 0.84
N GLY A 178 34.89 -4.38 2.15
CA GLY A 178 33.93 -4.94 3.10
C GLY A 178 34.11 -6.43 3.44
N GLU A 179 33.43 -6.87 4.50
CA GLU A 179 33.33 -8.27 4.93
C GLU A 179 31.85 -8.66 5.08
N ASP A 180 31.57 -9.97 5.14
CA ASP A 180 30.21 -10.52 5.29
C ASP A 180 29.17 -9.96 4.29
N PHE A 181 28.29 -9.05 4.75
CA PHE A 181 27.22 -8.44 3.96
C PHE A 181 27.67 -7.18 3.20
N ASP A 182 28.77 -6.59 3.66
CA ASP A 182 29.42 -5.43 3.05
C ASP A 182 30.39 -5.87 1.96
N LYS A 183 30.74 -7.16 1.90
CA LYS A 183 31.64 -7.70 0.88
C LYS A 183 31.15 -7.40 -0.54
N ASP A 184 32.04 -6.83 -1.35
CA ASP A 184 31.88 -6.65 -2.79
C ASP A 184 31.44 -7.93 -3.52
N ILE A 185 30.54 -7.75 -4.48
CA ILE A 185 30.05 -8.82 -5.36
C ILE A 185 30.55 -8.52 -6.77
N ASN A 186 31.55 -9.31 -7.18
CA ASN A 186 32.26 -9.16 -8.44
C ASN A 186 31.87 -10.23 -9.45
N ASN A 187 31.77 -9.90 -10.73
CA ASN A 187 31.38 -10.88 -11.75
C ASN A 187 32.37 -12.04 -11.92
N TRP A 188 33.67 -11.84 -11.71
CA TRP A 188 34.67 -12.91 -11.77
C TRP A 188 34.68 -13.84 -10.54
N GLU A 189 33.98 -13.49 -9.46
CA GLU A 189 33.83 -14.33 -8.26
C GLU A 189 32.52 -15.12 -8.23
N ILE A 190 31.66 -14.94 -9.25
CA ILE A 190 30.39 -15.65 -9.35
C ILE A 190 30.62 -16.96 -10.11
N GLU A 191 30.48 -18.08 -9.41
CA GLU A 191 30.43 -19.43 -9.99
C GLU A 191 29.05 -19.76 -10.59
#